data_AF-A0A645DY08-F1
#
_entry.id   AF-A0A645DY08-F1
#
_cell.length_a   1.000
_cell.length_b   1.000
_cell.length_c   1.000
_cell.angle_alpha   90.00
_cell.angle_beta   90.00
_cell.angle_gamma   90.00
#
_symmetry.space_group_name_H-M   'P 1'
#
loop_
_entity.id
_entity.type
_entity.pdbx_description
1 polymer ?
#
loop_
_entity_poly.entity_id
_entity_poly.type
_entity_poly.pdbx_seq_one_letter_code
_entity_poly.pdbx_strand_id
1 'polypeptide(L)'
;MPEEPGQGGPAVDRGAAEERTLVNGAVRTDFILSAEIMVISLATVNAGRSSSMALLPKTLILVLVAVTLTAVVYGAVALIVKMDDIGLVLEGRERRGSRRVGAALVAAMPVVLSVLSTVGIAAMLWVGGHILVTGANTLGWHAPADLLHHLAAPAHEVPGVGGLLAWLIDTLGSAVVAIVLGGLLVGITHLVPSRRHDGHRSA
;
A
#
# COMPACT_ATOMS: atom_id res chain seq x y z
N MET A 1 -53.87 0.46 -18.46
CA MET A 1 -52.47 0.16 -18.11
C MET A 1 -51.74 1.48 -17.93
N PRO A 2 -51.17 1.76 -16.75
CA PRO A 2 -50.14 2.78 -16.61
C PRO A 2 -48.75 2.14 -16.58
N GLU A 3 -47.92 2.65 -17.48
CA GLU A 3 -46.52 2.34 -17.78
C GLU A 3 -45.61 2.32 -16.53
N GLU A 4 -44.76 1.29 -16.42
CA GLU A 4 -43.58 1.29 -15.54
C GLU A 4 -42.48 2.18 -16.14
N PRO A 5 -41.93 3.17 -15.41
CA PRO A 5 -40.79 3.93 -15.90
C PRO A 5 -39.52 3.06 -15.85
N GLY A 6 -39.13 2.55 -17.00
CA GLY A 6 -37.86 1.88 -17.22
C GLY A 6 -36.68 2.77 -16.82
N GLN A 7 -36.07 2.46 -15.68
CA GLN A 7 -34.73 2.92 -15.33
C GLN A 7 -33.71 2.14 -16.18
N GLY A 8 -33.59 2.56 -17.45
CA GLY A 8 -32.62 2.02 -18.41
C GLY A 8 -31.75 3.14 -18.96
N GLY A 9 -30.84 3.67 -18.14
CA GLY A 9 -29.72 4.46 -18.67
C GLY A 9 -28.85 3.58 -19.57
N PRO A 10 -28.35 4.09 -20.72
CA PRO A 10 -27.57 3.30 -21.67
C PRO A 10 -26.35 2.66 -21.01
N ALA A 11 -26.06 1.40 -21.33
CA ALA A 11 -24.98 0.60 -20.73
C ALA A 11 -23.57 1.25 -20.81
N VAL A 12 -23.37 2.18 -21.74
CA VAL A 12 -22.15 3.01 -21.88
C VAL A 12 -21.90 3.89 -20.65
N ASP A 13 -22.97 4.38 -19.99
CA ASP A 13 -22.87 5.29 -18.84
C ASP A 13 -22.46 4.54 -17.55
N ARG A 14 -22.81 3.25 -17.45
CA ARG A 14 -22.36 2.35 -16.36
C ARG A 14 -20.86 2.05 -16.47
N GLY A 15 -20.35 1.79 -17.68
CA GLY A 15 -18.92 1.57 -17.90
C GLY A 15 -18.05 2.78 -17.54
N ALA A 16 -18.48 4.00 -17.93
CA ALA A 16 -17.72 5.21 -17.65
C ALA A 16 -17.70 5.56 -16.14
N ALA A 17 -18.79 5.34 -15.41
CA ALA A 17 -18.85 5.58 -13.97
C ALA A 17 -17.99 4.57 -13.17
N GLU A 18 -18.02 3.30 -13.57
CA GLU A 18 -17.20 2.24 -12.97
C GLU A 18 -15.71 2.46 -13.26
N GLU A 19 -15.35 2.78 -14.50
CA GLU A 19 -13.97 3.11 -14.90
C GLU A 19 -13.43 4.30 -14.11
N ARG A 20 -14.20 5.38 -13.99
CA ARG A 20 -13.81 6.55 -13.17
C ARG A 20 -13.57 6.19 -11.72
N THR A 21 -14.35 5.27 -11.15
CA THR A 21 -14.18 4.82 -9.77
C THR A 21 -12.90 4.01 -9.62
N LEU A 22 -12.60 3.11 -10.55
CA LEU A 22 -11.37 2.33 -10.58
C LEU A 22 -10.13 3.22 -10.75
N VAL A 23 -10.16 4.16 -11.70
CA VAL A 23 -9.07 5.10 -11.94
C VAL A 23 -8.85 6.00 -10.72
N ASN A 24 -9.90 6.56 -10.14
CA ASN A 24 -9.76 7.38 -8.93
C ASN A 24 -9.25 6.59 -7.73
N GLY A 25 -9.65 5.32 -7.58
CA GLY A 25 -9.11 4.42 -6.58
C GLY A 25 -7.61 4.21 -6.76
N ALA A 26 -7.20 3.85 -7.98
CA ALA A 26 -5.79 3.62 -8.32
C ALA A 26 -4.92 4.86 -8.09
N VAL A 27 -5.38 6.05 -8.52
CA VAL A 27 -4.66 7.31 -8.32
C VAL A 27 -4.49 7.65 -6.83
N ARG A 28 -5.53 7.45 -6.02
CA ARG A 28 -5.45 7.70 -4.57
C ARG A 28 -4.46 6.77 -3.90
N THR A 29 -4.50 5.48 -4.24
CA THR A 29 -3.55 4.50 -3.71
C THR A 29 -2.12 4.86 -4.14
N ASP A 30 -1.87 5.10 -5.43
CA ASP A 30 -0.53 5.46 -5.92
C ASP A 30 0.02 6.75 -5.26
N PHE A 31 -0.83 7.76 -5.06
CA PHE A 31 -0.43 9.00 -4.37
C PHE A 31 -0.06 8.76 -2.91
N ILE A 32 -0.84 7.97 -2.17
CA ILE A 32 -0.54 7.64 -0.77
C ILE A 32 0.78 6.87 -0.69
N LEU A 33 0.96 5.88 -1.57
CA LEU A 33 2.12 5.01 -1.55
C LEU A 33 3.41 5.73 -1.94
N SER A 34 3.35 6.60 -2.94
CA SER A 34 4.49 7.43 -3.33
C SER A 34 4.83 8.48 -2.26
N ALA A 35 3.83 9.07 -1.61
CA ALA A 35 4.05 9.99 -0.49
C ALA A 35 4.70 9.29 0.72
N GLU A 36 4.24 8.08 1.05
CA GLU A 36 4.79 7.26 2.13
C GLU A 36 6.28 6.96 1.91
N ILE A 37 6.64 6.45 0.73
CA ILE A 37 8.04 6.20 0.36
C ILE A 37 8.88 7.47 0.48
N MET A 38 8.34 8.61 0.04
CA MET A 38 9.04 9.89 0.11
C MET A 38 9.28 10.34 1.56
N VAL A 39 8.28 10.23 2.42
CA VAL A 39 8.39 10.59 3.85
C VAL A 39 9.39 9.69 4.57
N ILE A 40 9.38 8.38 4.29
CA ILE A 40 10.37 7.44 4.85
C ILE A 40 11.78 7.81 4.37
N SER A 41 11.93 8.10 3.07
CA SER A 41 13.21 8.52 2.50
C SER A 41 13.70 9.82 3.14
N LEU A 42 12.81 10.77 3.39
CA LEU A 42 13.15 12.01 4.08
C LEU A 42 13.53 11.75 5.55
N ALA A 43 12.79 10.90 6.26
CA ALA A 43 13.09 10.53 7.64
C ALA A 43 14.46 9.86 7.77
N THR A 44 14.79 8.92 6.88
CA THR A 44 16.10 8.24 6.86
C THR A 44 17.25 9.18 6.54
N VAL A 45 17.07 10.10 5.56
CA VAL A 45 18.07 11.13 5.25
C VAL A 45 18.30 12.08 6.44
N ASN A 46 17.23 12.42 7.16
CA ASN A 46 17.30 13.28 8.33
C ASN A 46 17.88 12.59 9.58
N ALA A 47 17.64 11.28 9.75
CA ALA A 47 18.15 10.48 10.86
C ALA A 47 19.67 10.20 10.78
N GLY A 48 20.26 10.27 9.59
CA GLY A 48 21.72 10.18 9.41
C GLY A 48 22.47 11.40 9.97
N ARG A 49 23.81 11.42 9.83
CA ARG A 49 24.71 12.57 10.15
C ARG A 49 24.43 13.85 9.31
N SER A 50 23.28 13.92 8.64
CA SER A 50 22.87 14.93 7.66
C SER A 50 21.81 15.91 8.16
N SER A 51 21.54 15.96 9.47
CA SER A 51 20.62 16.95 10.06
C SER A 51 21.04 18.40 9.71
N SER A 52 22.33 18.68 9.56
CA SER A 52 22.90 19.98 9.13
C SER A 52 23.08 20.17 7.61
N MET A 53 22.70 19.19 6.79
CA MET A 53 22.88 19.23 5.33
C MET A 53 21.92 20.27 4.71
N ALA A 54 22.40 21.04 3.73
CA ALA A 54 21.56 21.99 2.99
C ALA A 54 20.37 21.28 2.29
N LEU A 55 19.35 22.05 1.90
CA LEU A 55 18.18 21.49 1.21
C LEU A 55 18.55 20.84 -0.13
N LEU A 56 19.50 21.42 -0.87
CA LEU A 56 19.84 20.97 -2.22
C LEU A 56 20.35 19.51 -2.25
N PRO A 57 21.32 19.09 -1.41
CA PRO A 57 21.74 17.70 -1.38
C PRO A 57 20.67 16.72 -0.89
N LYS A 58 19.79 17.13 0.04
CA LYS A 58 18.64 16.32 0.49
C LYS A 58 17.69 16.05 -0.68
N THR A 59 17.33 17.10 -1.42
CA THR A 59 16.48 16.97 -2.62
C THR A 59 17.10 16.04 -3.66
N LEU A 60 18.41 16.14 -3.91
CA LEU A 60 19.09 15.25 -4.86
C LEU A 60 19.00 13.78 -4.44
N ILE A 61 19.19 13.48 -3.15
CA ILE A 61 19.04 12.11 -2.62
C ILE A 61 17.59 11.64 -2.79
N LEU A 62 16.60 12.47 -2.44
CA LEU A 62 15.19 12.11 -2.60
C LEU A 62 14.80 11.84 -4.06
N VAL A 63 15.29 12.64 -5.00
CA VAL A 63 15.08 12.42 -6.44
C VAL A 63 15.72 11.10 -6.88
N LEU A 64 16.95 10.82 -6.45
CA LEU A 64 17.63 9.56 -6.76
C LEU A 64 16.86 8.36 -6.20
N VAL A 65 16.41 8.42 -4.95
CA VAL A 65 15.62 7.36 -4.31
C VAL A 65 14.30 7.17 -5.03
N ALA A 66 13.59 8.26 -5.36
CA ALA A 66 12.32 8.20 -6.08
C ALA A 66 12.46 7.50 -7.44
N VAL A 67 13.46 7.87 -8.24
CA VAL A 67 13.72 7.25 -9.55
C VAL A 67 14.13 5.78 -9.37
N THR A 68 15.01 5.49 -8.41
CA THR A 68 15.51 4.13 -8.18
C THR A 68 14.39 3.19 -7.73
N LEU A 69 13.60 3.59 -6.74
CA LEU A 69 12.48 2.76 -6.25
C LEU A 69 11.39 2.61 -7.32
N THR A 70 11.11 3.65 -8.11
CA THR A 70 10.18 3.53 -9.25
C THR A 70 10.69 2.48 -10.24
N ALA A 71 11.96 2.55 -10.64
CA ALA A 71 12.54 1.59 -11.58
C ALA A 71 12.52 0.16 -11.02
N VAL A 72 12.87 -0.03 -9.74
CA VAL A 72 12.91 -1.36 -9.10
C VAL A 72 11.51 -1.95 -8.96
N VAL A 73 10.54 -1.19 -8.43
CA VAL A 73 9.18 -1.69 -8.18
C VAL A 73 8.46 -1.97 -9.50
N TYR A 74 8.42 -0.99 -10.42
CA TYR A 74 7.77 -1.17 -11.71
C TYR A 74 8.49 -2.18 -12.59
N GLY A 75 9.82 -2.26 -12.49
CA GLY A 75 10.61 -3.30 -13.17
C GLY A 75 10.29 -4.70 -12.68
N ALA A 76 10.17 -4.90 -11.36
CA ALA A 76 9.77 -6.18 -10.78
C ALA A 76 8.34 -6.58 -11.19
N VAL A 77 7.39 -5.63 -11.15
CA VAL A 77 6.00 -5.87 -11.59
C VAL A 77 5.97 -6.22 -13.09
N ALA A 78 6.69 -5.48 -13.93
CA ALA A 78 6.78 -5.76 -15.36
C ALA A 78 7.37 -7.15 -15.64
N LEU A 79 8.37 -7.58 -14.86
CA LEU A 79 8.93 -8.92 -14.97
C LEU A 79 7.90 -10.00 -14.61
N ILE A 80 7.14 -9.81 -13.53
CA ILE A 80 6.09 -10.74 -13.11
C ILE A 80 5.01 -10.86 -14.19
N VAL A 81 4.52 -9.75 -14.71
CA VAL A 81 3.51 -9.73 -15.79
C VAL A 81 4.08 -10.39 -17.06
N LYS A 82 5.36 -10.14 -17.38
CA LYS A 82 6.00 -10.75 -18.54
C LYS A 82 6.12 -12.26 -18.42
N MET A 83 6.37 -12.78 -17.22
CA MET A 83 6.40 -14.22 -16.97
C MET A 83 5.04 -14.87 -17.18
N ASP A 84 3.94 -14.17 -16.88
CA ASP A 84 2.57 -14.63 -17.14
C ASP A 84 2.28 -14.76 -18.64
N ASP A 85 2.59 -13.71 -19.41
CA ASP A 85 2.46 -13.73 -20.87
C ASP A 85 3.24 -14.91 -21.49
N ILE A 86 4.46 -15.16 -21.00
CA ILE A 86 5.30 -16.27 -21.44
C ILE A 86 4.66 -17.62 -21.08
N GLY A 87 4.02 -17.71 -19.91
CA GLY A 87 3.28 -18.90 -19.47
C GLY A 87 2.18 -19.28 -20.47
N LEU A 88 1.35 -18.31 -20.86
CA LEU A 88 0.28 -18.50 -21.85
C LEU A 88 0.83 -18.95 -23.21
N VAL A 89 1.93 -18.34 -23.66
CA VAL A 89 2.59 -18.72 -24.92
C VAL A 89 3.16 -20.13 -24.86
N LEU A 90 3.73 -20.55 -23.73
CA LEU A 90 4.28 -21.89 -23.54
C LEU A 90 3.19 -22.97 -23.46
N GLU A 91 2.03 -22.64 -22.89
CA GLU A 91 0.87 -23.51 -22.79
C GLU A 91 0.29 -23.86 -24.16
N GLY A 92 0.28 -22.90 -25.09
CA GLY A 92 -0.19 -23.09 -26.46
C GLY A 92 0.70 -23.95 -27.37
N ARG A 93 1.88 -24.41 -26.91
CA ARG A 93 2.81 -25.20 -27.73
C ARG A 93 2.46 -26.69 -27.78
N GLU A 94 2.71 -27.32 -28.91
CA GLU A 94 2.44 -28.77 -29.13
C GLU A 94 3.35 -29.69 -28.29
N ARG A 95 4.55 -29.22 -27.93
CA ARG A 95 5.50 -30.01 -27.11
C ARG A 95 4.97 -30.18 -25.70
N ARG A 96 4.67 -31.43 -25.32
CA ARG A 96 4.09 -31.83 -24.02
C ARG A 96 4.83 -31.26 -22.80
N GLY A 97 6.16 -31.16 -22.86
CA GLY A 97 6.97 -30.57 -21.78
C GLY A 97 6.76 -29.05 -21.66
N SER A 98 6.79 -28.33 -22.77
CA SER A 98 6.54 -26.88 -22.82
C SER A 98 5.12 -26.53 -22.36
N ARG A 99 4.13 -27.32 -22.79
CA ARG A 99 2.73 -27.13 -22.40
C ARG A 99 2.49 -27.32 -20.91
N ARG A 100 3.12 -28.34 -20.30
CA ARG A 100 3.04 -28.57 -18.84
C ARG A 100 3.67 -27.42 -18.05
N VAL A 101 4.81 -26.91 -18.51
CA VAL A 101 5.46 -25.75 -17.86
C VAL A 101 4.60 -24.50 -18.00
N GLY A 102 4.06 -24.22 -19.19
CA GLY A 102 3.15 -23.09 -19.41
C GLY A 102 1.90 -23.15 -18.53
N ALA A 103 1.22 -24.30 -18.52
CA ALA A 103 0.04 -24.49 -17.67
C ALA A 103 0.34 -24.34 -16.17
N ALA A 104 1.52 -24.79 -15.71
CA ALA A 104 1.94 -24.61 -14.33
C ALA A 104 2.22 -23.13 -14.00
N LEU A 105 2.80 -22.36 -14.92
CA LEU A 105 3.05 -20.93 -14.74
C LEU A 105 1.74 -20.14 -14.64
N VAL A 106 0.80 -20.38 -15.57
CA VAL A 106 -0.51 -19.71 -15.59
C VAL A 106 -1.33 -20.08 -14.34
N ALA A 107 -1.30 -21.35 -13.91
CA ALA A 107 -1.98 -21.77 -12.69
C ALA A 107 -1.35 -21.18 -11.41
N ALA A 108 -0.06 -20.82 -11.43
CA ALA A 108 0.62 -20.19 -10.30
C ALA A 108 0.36 -18.67 -10.21
N MET A 109 0.01 -18.01 -11.32
CA MET A 109 -0.21 -16.56 -11.39
C MET A 109 -1.22 -16.03 -10.34
N PRO A 110 -2.42 -16.63 -10.15
CA PRO A 110 -3.37 -16.15 -9.15
C PRO A 110 -2.83 -16.26 -7.72
N VAL A 111 -2.05 -17.30 -7.44
CA VAL A 111 -1.44 -17.51 -6.12
C VAL A 111 -0.38 -16.45 -5.87
N VAL A 112 0.49 -16.18 -6.85
CA VAL A 112 1.51 -15.12 -6.76
C VAL A 112 0.86 -13.77 -6.50
N LEU A 113 -0.16 -13.40 -7.28
CA LEU A 113 -0.88 -12.13 -7.11
C LEU A 113 -1.59 -12.04 -5.76
N SER A 114 -2.19 -13.13 -5.28
CA SER A 114 -2.85 -13.18 -3.97
C SER A 114 -1.87 -13.04 -2.81
N VAL A 115 -0.71 -13.71 -2.89
CA VAL A 115 0.36 -13.58 -1.91
C VAL A 115 0.92 -12.15 -1.91
N LEU A 116 1.22 -11.59 -3.08
CA LEU A 116 1.69 -10.21 -3.20
C LEU A 116 0.67 -9.21 -2.65
N SER A 117 -0.62 -9.42 -2.90
CA SER A 117 -1.69 -8.58 -2.35
C SER A 117 -1.75 -8.66 -0.82
N THR A 118 -1.72 -9.86 -0.26
CA THR A 118 -1.79 -10.07 1.20
C THR A 118 -0.56 -9.49 1.91
N VAL A 119 0.62 -9.77 1.37
CA VAL A 119 1.89 -9.22 1.88
C VAL A 119 1.91 -7.71 1.72
N GLY A 120 1.43 -7.17 0.60
CA GLY A 120 1.33 -5.74 0.35
C GLY A 120 0.44 -5.04 1.38
N ILE A 121 -0.73 -5.60 1.69
CA ILE A 121 -1.63 -5.05 2.72
C ILE A 121 -0.96 -5.09 4.10
N ALA A 122 -0.34 -6.20 4.47
CA ALA A 122 0.37 -6.33 5.75
C ALA A 122 1.53 -5.32 5.86
N ALA A 123 2.29 -5.14 4.77
CA ALA A 123 3.37 -4.17 4.69
C ALA A 123 2.84 -2.73 4.82
N MET A 124 1.80 -2.36 4.08
CA MET A 124 1.21 -1.01 4.16
C MET A 124 0.67 -0.69 5.56
N LEU A 125 0.04 -1.66 6.25
CA LEU A 125 -0.41 -1.46 7.63
C LEU A 125 0.76 -1.24 8.58
N TRP A 126 1.82 -2.04 8.45
CA TRP A 126 3.00 -1.88 9.29
C TRP A 126 3.70 -0.53 9.03
N VAL A 127 4.00 -0.21 7.77
CA VAL A 127 4.73 1.01 7.41
C VAL A 127 3.92 2.25 7.79
N GLY A 128 2.63 2.31 7.45
CA GLY A 128 1.75 3.40 7.84
C GLY A 128 1.63 3.54 9.36
N GLY A 129 1.55 2.42 10.09
CA GLY A 129 1.56 2.40 11.55
C GLY A 129 2.82 2.99 12.16
N HIS A 130 3.98 2.61 11.62
CA HIS A 130 5.26 3.12 12.07
C HIS A 130 5.40 4.63 11.82
N ILE A 131 4.94 5.11 10.66
CA ILE A 131 4.87 6.56 10.36
C ILE A 131 3.94 7.28 11.34
N LEU A 132 2.80 6.69 11.70
CA LEU A 132 1.88 7.30 12.67
C LEU A 132 2.50 7.38 14.07
N VAL A 133 3.12 6.31 14.55
CA VAL A 133 3.79 6.27 15.87
C VAL A 133 4.94 7.26 15.93
N THR A 134 5.86 7.21 14.94
CA THR A 134 7.03 8.09 14.89
C THR A 134 6.64 9.54 14.59
N GLY A 135 5.65 9.76 13.73
CA GLY A 135 5.08 11.06 13.42
C GLY A 135 4.40 11.70 14.64
N ALA A 136 3.60 10.94 15.40
CA ALA A 136 3.00 11.41 16.63
C ALA A 136 4.06 11.84 17.66
N ASN A 137 5.12 11.03 17.80
CA ASN A 137 6.24 11.33 18.68
C ASN A 137 6.96 12.64 18.30
N THR A 138 7.18 12.87 16.99
CA THR A 138 7.82 14.11 16.52
C THR A 138 6.91 15.34 16.63
N LEU A 139 5.59 15.17 16.57
CA LEU A 139 4.59 16.24 16.77
C LEU A 139 4.33 16.59 18.26
N GLY A 140 4.95 15.89 19.21
CA GLY A 140 4.80 16.13 20.65
C GLY A 140 3.75 15.27 21.35
N TRP A 141 3.15 14.30 20.65
CA TRP A 141 2.26 13.30 21.23
C TRP A 141 3.04 11.99 21.49
N HIS A 142 3.69 11.91 22.65
CA HIS A 142 4.60 10.81 23.00
C HIS A 142 3.91 9.52 23.45
N ALA A 143 2.65 9.59 23.90
CA ALA A 143 1.95 8.46 24.51
C ALA A 143 1.98 7.12 23.74
N PRO A 144 1.81 7.06 22.39
CA PRO A 144 1.86 5.81 21.64
C PRO A 144 3.28 5.25 21.55
N ALA A 145 4.27 6.13 21.38
CA ALA A 145 5.67 5.77 21.30
C ALA A 145 6.21 5.31 22.66
N ASP A 146 5.87 6.01 23.74
CA ASP A 146 6.26 5.65 25.10
C ASP A 146 5.68 4.30 25.51
N LEU A 147 4.42 4.01 25.16
CA LEU A 147 3.80 2.72 25.42
C LEU A 147 4.56 1.59 24.71
N LEU A 148 4.87 1.76 23.42
CA LEU A 148 5.66 0.78 22.68
C LEU A 148 7.07 0.62 23.24
N HIS A 149 7.70 1.72 23.66
CA HIS A 149 9.03 1.70 24.25
C HIS A 149 9.04 0.95 25.60
N HIS A 150 8.01 1.12 26.43
CA HIS A 150 7.86 0.37 27.68
C HIS A 150 7.64 -1.13 27.46
N LEU A 151 6.91 -1.53 26.40
CA LEU A 151 6.77 -2.94 26.03
C LEU A 151 8.06 -3.53 25.44
N ALA A 152 8.86 -2.72 24.72
CA ALA A 152 10.10 -3.15 24.08
C ALA A 152 11.35 -3.07 24.98
N ALA A 153 11.31 -2.28 26.07
CA ALA A 153 12.39 -2.12 27.02
C ALA A 153 12.87 -3.45 27.66
N PRO A 154 11.99 -4.32 28.21
CA PRO A 154 12.43 -5.59 28.78
C PRO A 154 12.97 -6.57 27.73
N ALA A 155 12.58 -6.38 26.46
CA ALA A 155 13.02 -7.25 25.36
C ALA A 155 14.48 -6.97 24.95
N HIS A 156 14.97 -5.74 25.10
CA HIS A 156 16.36 -5.39 24.81
C HIS A 156 17.38 -6.06 25.75
N GLU A 157 16.95 -6.47 26.93
CA GLU A 157 17.83 -7.03 27.96
C GLU A 157 18.15 -8.52 27.72
N VAL A 158 17.54 -9.16 26.70
CA VAL A 158 17.78 -10.56 26.37
C VAL A 158 19.08 -10.71 25.57
N PRO A 159 20.13 -11.38 26.11
CA PRO A 159 21.40 -11.54 25.40
C PRO A 159 21.22 -12.37 24.13
N GLY A 160 21.80 -11.92 23.02
CA GLY A 160 21.82 -12.62 21.74
C GLY A 160 20.57 -12.45 20.86
N VAL A 161 19.41 -12.09 21.43
CA VAL A 161 18.15 -11.96 20.66
C VAL A 161 17.41 -10.63 20.89
N GLY A 162 17.82 -9.82 21.86
CA GLY A 162 17.06 -8.65 22.30
C GLY A 162 16.77 -7.61 21.22
N GLY A 163 17.71 -7.38 20.30
CA GLY A 163 17.48 -6.46 19.17
C GLY A 163 16.41 -6.94 18.19
N LEU A 164 16.37 -8.25 17.89
CA LEU A 164 15.32 -8.83 17.04
C LEU A 164 13.95 -8.79 17.75
N LEU A 165 13.95 -9.08 19.05
CA LEU A 165 12.74 -9.10 19.87
C LEU A 165 12.13 -7.70 19.99
N ALA A 166 12.97 -6.70 20.21
CA ALA A 166 12.56 -5.30 20.23
C ALA A 166 12.02 -4.83 18.88
N TRP A 167 12.70 -5.17 17.79
CA TRP A 167 12.23 -4.86 16.44
C TRP A 167 10.86 -5.51 16.14
N LEU A 168 10.66 -6.75 16.59
CA LEU A 168 9.39 -7.45 16.43
C LEU A 168 8.26 -6.77 17.22
N ILE A 169 8.53 -6.33 18.45
CA ILE A 169 7.56 -5.62 19.30
C ILE A 169 7.21 -4.26 18.67
N ASP A 170 8.19 -3.49 18.22
CA ASP A 170 7.96 -2.20 17.57
C ASP A 170 7.14 -2.36 16.28
N THR A 171 7.48 -3.38 15.48
CA THR A 171 6.80 -3.73 14.23
C THR A 171 5.34 -4.12 14.46
N LEU A 172 5.10 -5.10 15.34
CA LEU A 172 3.75 -5.59 15.63
C LEU A 172 2.92 -4.52 16.31
N GLY A 173 3.51 -3.78 17.24
CA GLY A 173 2.86 -2.68 17.92
C GLY A 173 2.44 -1.55 16.97
N SER A 174 3.33 -1.17 16.04
CA SER A 174 3.03 -0.21 14.97
C SER A 174 1.88 -0.69 14.08
N ALA A 175 1.89 -1.97 13.67
CA ALA A 175 0.82 -2.55 12.87
C ALA A 175 -0.54 -2.57 13.61
N VAL A 176 -0.54 -2.86 14.92
CA VAL A 176 -1.75 -2.81 15.75
C VAL A 176 -2.29 -1.38 15.82
N VAL A 177 -1.43 -0.38 16.02
CA VAL A 177 -1.83 1.04 16.01
C VAL A 177 -2.47 1.42 14.67
N ALA A 178 -1.90 0.99 13.55
CA ALA A 178 -2.49 1.22 12.22
C ALA A 178 -3.88 0.58 12.07
N ILE A 179 -4.04 -0.66 12.54
CA ILE A 179 -5.32 -1.38 12.47
C ILE A 179 -6.38 -0.67 13.33
N VAL A 180 -6.03 -0.27 14.55
CA VAL A 180 -6.97 0.41 15.46
C VAL A 180 -7.40 1.76 14.88
N LEU A 181 -6.44 2.59 14.45
CA LEU A 181 -6.74 3.90 13.87
C LEU A 181 -7.48 3.78 12.53
N GLY A 182 -7.05 2.87 11.65
CA GLY A 182 -7.71 2.60 10.39
C GLY A 182 -9.15 2.11 10.59
N GLY A 183 -9.34 1.17 11.51
CA GLY A 183 -10.66 0.67 11.90
C GLY A 183 -11.56 1.77 12.48
N LEU A 184 -11.00 2.65 13.33
CA LEU A 184 -11.73 3.80 13.87
C LEU A 184 -12.17 4.77 12.76
N LEU A 185 -11.27 5.12 11.83
CA LEU A 185 -11.57 6.01 10.70
C LEU A 185 -12.65 5.41 9.77
N VAL A 186 -12.55 4.12 9.46
CA VAL A 186 -13.57 3.40 8.68
C VAL A 186 -14.91 3.39 9.44
N GLY A 187 -14.89 3.11 10.74
CA GLY A 187 -16.08 3.17 11.58
C GLY A 187 -16.75 4.55 11.56
N ILE A 188 -15.96 5.62 11.71
CA ILE A 188 -16.47 7.00 11.65
C ILE A 188 -17.08 7.30 10.27
N THR A 189 -16.40 6.97 9.18
CA THR A 189 -16.91 7.25 7.82
C THR A 189 -18.19 6.47 7.51
N HIS A 190 -18.38 5.29 8.10
CA HIS A 190 -19.62 4.53 7.99
C HIS A 190 -20.75 5.08 8.88
N LEU A 191 -20.41 5.69 10.03
CA LEU A 191 -21.38 6.32 10.95
C LEU A 191 -21.82 7.71 10.50
N VAL A 192 -21.00 8.42 9.72
CA VAL A 192 -21.34 9.73 9.15
C VAL A 192 -22.21 9.52 7.90
N PRO A 193 -23.50 9.93 7.90
CA PRO A 193 -24.33 9.81 6.71
C PRO A 193 -23.77 10.73 5.63
N SER A 194 -23.16 10.14 4.60
CA SER A 194 -22.73 10.88 3.42
C SER A 194 -23.98 11.41 2.73
N ARG A 195 -24.27 12.69 2.92
CA ARG A 195 -25.24 13.42 2.09
C ARG A 195 -24.66 13.49 0.69
N ARG A 196 -24.99 12.50 -0.15
CA ARG A 196 -24.73 12.58 -1.58
C ARG A 196 -25.52 13.77 -2.09
N HIS A 197 -24.80 14.76 -2.62
CA HIS A 197 -25.41 15.88 -3.33
C HIS A 197 -26.04 15.33 -4.61
N ASP A 198 -27.36 15.15 -4.60
CA ASP A 198 -28.16 15.03 -5.81
C ASP A 198 -28.26 16.42 -6.47
N GLY A 199 -27.19 16.78 -7.17
CA GLY A 199 -27.08 17.99 -7.98
C GLY A 199 -27.84 17.88 -9.30
N HIS A 200 -29.15 18.06 -9.21
CA HIS A 200 -30.10 18.63 -10.17
C HIS A 200 -29.79 18.53 -11.69
N ARG A 201 -30.57 17.66 -12.34
CA ARG A 201 -31.14 17.91 -13.68
C ARG A 201 -32.33 18.86 -13.53
N SER A 202 -32.26 20.05 -14.13
CA SER A 202 -33.35 21.00 -14.49
C SER A 202 -32.63 22.19 -15.15
N ALA A 203 -32.84 22.65 -16.38
CA ALA A 203 -33.96 22.56 -17.33
C ALA A 203 -33.42 22.53 -18.77
#